data_AF-A0A2X2TBS4-F1
#
_entry.id   AF-A0A2X2TBS4-F1
#
_cell.length_a   1.000
_cell.length_b   1.000
_cell.length_c   1.000
_cell.angle_alpha   90.00
_cell.angle_beta   90.00
_cell.angle_gamma   90.00
#
_symmetry.space_group_name_H-M   'P 1'
#
loop_
_entity.id
_entity.type
_entity.pdbx_description
1 polymer ?
#
loop_
_entity_poly.entity_id
_entity_poly.type
_entity_poly.pdbx_seq_one_letter_code
_entity_poly.pdbx_strand_id
1 'polypeptide(L)'
;MARVIRQLKEVPPQAGHDIYLTLDLKLQTYIETLLAGSRAAVVVTDPRSGGILALVSMPSYNPNLFVDGISSKDYSGLLNDPNTPLINRATQGVYPPASTVKPYMAVSALSAGVITRNTSLFDPGWWQLPGSEKRYRDWEKMGPRPPQRDQIAGKNLPIPSSTRLPTTWGSTALANG
;
A
#
# COMPACT_ATOMS: atom_id res chain seq x y z
N MET A 1 51.21 -33.58 14.47
CA MET A 1 50.22 -32.90 13.62
C MET A 1 50.55 -33.22 12.17
N ALA A 2 49.61 -33.77 11.40
CA ALA A 2 49.84 -34.13 10.01
C ALA A 2 49.79 -32.86 9.14
N ARG A 3 50.85 -32.62 8.35
CA ARG A 3 50.95 -31.51 7.39
C ARG A 3 50.50 -32.02 6.03
N VAL A 4 49.63 -31.29 5.34
CA VAL A 4 49.25 -31.61 3.95
C VAL A 4 50.49 -31.47 3.07
N ILE A 5 50.86 -32.57 2.39
CA ILE A 5 52.12 -32.65 1.62
C ILE A 5 51.87 -32.49 0.11
N ARG A 6 50.73 -32.98 -0.40
CA ARG A 6 50.31 -32.80 -1.80
C ARG A 6 48.82 -33.06 -1.98
N GLN A 7 48.14 -32.21 -2.75
CA GLN A 7 46.77 -32.44 -3.19
C GLN A 7 46.77 -33.40 -4.39
N LEU A 8 46.11 -34.55 -4.26
CA LEU A 8 46.12 -35.62 -5.28
C LEU A 8 45.07 -35.40 -6.37
N LYS A 9 43.93 -34.82 -6.02
CA LYS A 9 42.81 -34.55 -6.91
C LYS A 9 41.97 -33.43 -6.32
N GLU A 10 41.57 -32.50 -7.17
CA GLU A 10 40.58 -31.48 -6.86
C GLU A 10 39.41 -31.66 -7.81
N VAL A 11 38.19 -31.66 -7.28
CA VAL A 11 36.98 -31.54 -8.10
C VAL A 11 36.49 -30.13 -7.85
N PRO A 12 36.55 -29.23 -8.85
CA PRO A 12 36.18 -27.84 -8.64
C PRO A 12 34.69 -27.73 -8.30
N PRO A 13 34.31 -26.79 -7.41
CA PRO A 13 32.90 -26.54 -7.13
C PRO A 13 32.20 -25.93 -8.36
N GLN A 14 30.89 -26.17 -8.47
CA GLN A 14 30.05 -25.46 -9.43
C GLN A 14 29.54 -24.18 -8.78
N ALA A 15 29.70 -23.05 -9.46
CA ALA A 15 29.20 -21.78 -8.97
C ALA A 15 27.67 -21.77 -8.89
N GLY A 16 27.14 -20.96 -7.97
CA GLY A 16 25.70 -20.70 -7.91
C GLY A 16 25.19 -20.01 -9.18
N HIS A 17 23.88 -20.08 -9.40
CA HIS A 17 23.24 -19.41 -10.53
C HIS A 17 23.09 -17.91 -10.26
N ASP A 18 23.26 -17.11 -11.29
CA ASP A 18 22.93 -15.69 -11.26
C ASP A 18 21.41 -15.49 -11.23
N ILE A 19 20.96 -14.53 -10.42
CA ILE A 19 19.53 -14.20 -10.26
C ILE A 19 19.29 -12.80 -10.82
N TYR A 20 18.31 -12.69 -11.72
CA TYR A 20 17.84 -11.41 -12.25
C TYR A 20 16.51 -11.05 -11.59
N LEU A 21 16.47 -9.86 -10.99
CA LEU A 21 15.29 -9.34 -10.29
C LEU A 21 14.56 -8.32 -11.17
N THR A 22 13.26 -8.14 -10.92
CA THR A 22 12.46 -7.08 -11.55
C THR A 22 12.64 -5.71 -10.91
N LEU A 23 13.42 -5.63 -9.82
CA LEU A 23 13.62 -4.42 -9.04
C LEU A 23 14.40 -3.38 -9.82
N ASP A 24 13.92 -2.14 -9.79
CA ASP A 24 14.66 -0.97 -10.25
C ASP A 24 15.35 -0.33 -9.04
N LEU A 25 16.69 -0.43 -9.01
CA LEU A 25 17.50 0.09 -7.94
C LEU A 25 17.34 1.62 -7.75
N LYS A 26 17.21 2.38 -8.84
CA LYS A 26 17.07 3.84 -8.75
C LYS A 26 15.74 4.22 -8.14
N LEU A 27 14.67 3.54 -8.55
CA LEU A 27 13.34 3.74 -7.99
C LEU A 27 13.30 3.38 -6.50
N GLN A 28 13.91 2.25 -6.13
CA GLN A 28 13.96 1.83 -4.74
C GLN A 28 14.67 2.86 -3.86
N THR A 29 15.90 3.28 -4.21
CA THR A 29 16.66 4.28 -3.46
C THR A 29 15.95 5.64 -3.37
N TYR A 30 15.24 6.03 -4.44
CA TYR A 30 14.43 7.23 -4.46
C TYR A 30 13.30 7.17 -3.42
N ILE A 31 12.55 6.06 -3.39
CA ILE A 31 11.47 5.86 -2.41
C ILE A 31 12.01 5.80 -0.98
N GLU A 32 13.15 5.15 -0.77
CA GLU A 32 13.81 5.11 0.55
C GLU A 32 14.13 6.52 1.06
N THR A 33 14.63 7.40 0.18
CA THR A 33 14.92 8.80 0.51
C THR A 33 13.65 9.58 0.85
N LEU A 34 12.55 9.35 0.12
CA LEU A 34 11.26 9.99 0.39
C LEU A 34 10.65 9.59 1.74
N LEU A 35 10.89 8.35 2.17
CA LEU A 35 10.32 7.78 3.39
C LEU A 35 11.23 7.92 4.61
N ALA A 36 12.34 8.66 4.48
CA ALA A 36 13.29 8.88 5.56
C ALA A 36 12.59 9.42 6.82
N GLY A 37 12.80 8.77 7.96
CA GLY A 37 12.20 9.14 9.25
C GLY A 37 10.75 8.70 9.46
N SER A 38 10.12 8.04 8.48
CA SER A 38 8.73 7.56 8.57
C SER A 38 8.66 6.04 8.74
N ARG A 39 7.64 5.57 9.47
CA ARG A 39 7.28 4.14 9.53
C ARG A 39 6.31 3.83 8.40
N ALA A 40 6.82 3.36 7.28
CA ALA A 40 6.05 3.22 6.04
C ALA A 40 6.44 1.97 5.25
N ALA A 41 5.54 1.55 4.37
CA ALA A 41 5.78 0.51 3.39
C ALA A 41 5.30 0.99 2.02
N VAL A 42 6.05 0.67 0.98
CA VAL A 42 5.68 0.98 -0.41
C VAL A 42 5.98 -0.24 -1.27
N VAL A 43 4.99 -0.60 -2.09
CA VAL A 43 5.10 -1.64 -3.12
C VAL A 43 4.74 -1.01 -4.45
N VAL A 44 5.67 -1.06 -5.40
CA VAL A 44 5.46 -0.63 -6.78
C VAL A 44 5.52 -1.85 -7.67
N THR A 45 4.46 -2.09 -8.43
CA THR A 45 4.34 -3.21 -9.36
C THR A 45 4.06 -2.73 -10.76
N ASP A 46 4.54 -3.48 -11.76
CA ASP A 46 4.02 -3.34 -13.13
C ASP A 46 2.75 -4.21 -13.24
N PRO A 47 1.55 -3.60 -13.40
CA PRO A 47 0.30 -4.36 -13.45
C PRO A 47 0.18 -5.27 -14.67
N ARG A 48 1.02 -5.09 -15.69
CA ARG A 48 1.00 -5.91 -16.93
C ARG A 48 1.78 -7.20 -16.77
N SER A 49 2.87 -7.18 -16.00
CA SER A 49 3.75 -8.34 -15.79
C SER A 49 3.64 -8.94 -14.40
N GLY A 50 3.09 -8.22 -13.42
CA GLY A 50 3.12 -8.57 -12.00
C GLY A 50 4.50 -8.39 -11.35
N GLY A 51 5.49 -7.88 -12.10
CA GLY A 51 6.84 -7.65 -11.59
C GLY A 51 6.87 -6.58 -10.50
N ILE A 52 7.69 -6.81 -9.47
CA ILE A 52 7.90 -5.85 -8.37
C ILE A 52 9.05 -4.93 -8.78
N LEU A 53 8.73 -3.65 -9.02
CA LEU A 53 9.70 -2.62 -9.39
C LEU A 53 10.38 -2.03 -8.17
N ALA A 54 9.67 -1.91 -7.05
CA ALA A 54 10.25 -1.50 -5.77
C ALA A 54 9.44 -2.08 -4.61
N LEU A 55 10.13 -2.51 -3.55
CA LEU A 55 9.54 -2.98 -2.30
C LEU A 55 10.37 -2.40 -1.15
N VAL A 56 9.82 -1.35 -0.53
CA VAL A 56 10.52 -0.58 0.50
C VAL A 56 9.76 -0.68 1.83
N SER A 57 10.50 -0.91 2.91
CA SER A 57 10.01 -0.90 4.28
C SER A 57 10.91 0.00 5.12
N MET A 58 10.32 1.01 5.77
CA MET A 58 11.01 1.95 6.64
C MET A 58 10.48 1.90 8.07
N PRO A 59 11.35 2.11 9.09
CA PRO A 59 12.80 2.23 8.97
C PRO A 59 13.48 0.92 8.57
N SER A 60 14.60 1.03 7.85
CA SER A 60 15.44 -0.08 7.42
C SER A 60 16.71 -0.18 8.28
N TYR A 61 17.55 -1.18 8.03
CA TYR A 61 18.84 -1.39 8.69
C TYR A 61 19.92 -1.74 7.66
N ASN A 62 21.20 -1.59 8.04
CA ASN A 62 22.31 -1.97 7.17
C ASN A 62 22.52 -3.49 7.19
N PRO A 63 22.27 -4.23 6.09
CA PRO A 63 22.42 -5.68 6.07
C PRO A 63 23.88 -6.13 6.22
N ASN A 64 24.86 -5.27 5.91
CA ASN A 64 26.28 -5.60 6.06
C ASN A 64 26.68 -5.88 7.51
N LEU A 65 25.90 -5.41 8.50
CA LEU A 65 26.11 -5.74 9.91
C LEU A 65 25.99 -7.24 10.20
N PHE A 66 25.29 -8.01 9.35
CA PHE A 66 25.07 -9.44 9.54
C PHE A 66 26.07 -10.33 8.80
N VAL A 67 26.83 -9.80 7.84
CA VAL A 67 27.68 -10.60 6.95
C VAL A 67 28.80 -11.33 7.72
N ASP A 68 29.50 -10.62 8.60
CA ASP A 68 30.62 -11.16 9.39
C ASP A 68 30.21 -11.52 10.83
N GLY A 69 28.92 -11.45 11.14
CA GLY A 69 28.37 -11.61 12.49
C GLY A 69 28.15 -10.27 13.20
N ILE A 70 26.89 -9.97 13.47
CA ILE A 70 26.47 -8.73 14.15
C ILE A 70 26.90 -8.74 15.62
N SER A 71 27.35 -7.59 16.12
CA SER A 71 27.66 -7.44 17.55
C SER A 71 26.40 -7.58 18.40
N SER A 72 26.51 -8.14 19.60
CA SER A 72 25.37 -8.24 20.53
C SER A 72 24.77 -6.87 20.86
N LYS A 73 25.58 -5.81 20.85
CA LYS A 73 25.13 -4.43 21.09
C LYS A 73 24.25 -3.93 19.94
N ASP A 74 24.70 -4.08 18.70
CA ASP A 74 23.97 -3.59 17.52
C ASP A 74 22.69 -4.38 17.29
N TYR A 75 22.76 -5.70 17.47
CA TYR A 75 21.58 -6.58 17.40
C TYR A 75 20.55 -6.22 18.47
N SER A 76 20.98 -6.01 19.72
CA SER A 76 20.08 -5.55 20.79
C SER A 76 19.50 -4.17 20.50
N GLY A 77 20.24 -3.29 19.82
CA GLY A 77 19.73 -2.00 19.35
C GLY A 77 18.58 -2.16 18.36
N LEU A 78 18.74 -3.03 17.34
CA LEU A 78 17.70 -3.28 16.34
C LEU A 78 16.46 -3.98 16.93
N LEU A 79 16.66 -4.89 17.89
CA LEU A 79 15.58 -5.63 18.54
C LEU A 79 14.73 -4.74 19.44
N ASN A 80 15.37 -3.83 20.18
CA ASN A 80 14.71 -2.95 21.15
C ASN A 80 14.25 -1.61 20.55
N ASP A 81 14.49 -1.38 19.25
CA ASP A 81 14.00 -0.17 18.57
C ASP A 81 12.46 -0.21 18.50
N PRO A 82 11.74 0.78 19.09
CA PRO A 82 10.28 0.84 19.04
C PRO A 82 9.75 0.95 17.60
N ASN A 83 10.57 1.42 16.67
CA ASN A 83 10.24 1.51 15.25
C ASN A 83 10.45 0.19 14.50
N THR A 84 10.83 -0.91 15.17
CA THR A 84 10.83 -2.28 14.62
C THR A 84 11.39 -2.39 13.20
N PRO A 85 12.68 -2.03 12.98
CA PRO A 85 13.29 -2.01 11.65
C PRO A 85 13.49 -3.41 11.05
N LEU A 86 13.51 -4.46 11.87
CA LEU A 86 13.64 -5.85 11.43
C LEU A 86 12.39 -6.39 10.71
N ILE A 87 11.24 -5.71 10.86
CA ILE A 87 9.98 -6.13 10.25
C ILE A 87 9.87 -5.58 8.84
N ASN A 88 9.63 -6.47 7.87
CA ASN A 88 9.25 -6.06 6.53
C ASN A 88 7.77 -5.67 6.50
N ARG A 89 7.49 -4.38 6.57
CA ARG A 89 6.11 -3.86 6.62
C ARG A 89 5.34 -4.07 5.32
N ALA A 90 6.03 -4.23 4.19
CA ALA A 90 5.37 -4.44 2.90
C ALA A 90 4.72 -5.83 2.79
N THR A 91 5.25 -6.82 3.50
CA THR A 91 4.77 -8.21 3.44
C THR A 91 4.21 -8.72 4.76
N GLN A 92 4.74 -8.24 5.89
CA GLN A 92 4.36 -8.67 7.25
C GLN A 92 3.55 -7.60 7.98
N GLY A 93 3.39 -6.41 7.41
CA GLY A 93 2.59 -5.35 7.99
C GLY A 93 1.10 -5.66 7.91
N VAL A 94 0.48 -5.93 9.06
CA VAL A 94 -0.97 -6.15 9.15
C VAL A 94 -1.65 -4.85 9.52
N TYR A 95 -2.31 -4.23 8.54
CA TYR A 95 -3.06 -2.99 8.73
C TYR A 95 -4.50 -3.18 8.25
N PRO A 96 -5.49 -2.59 8.94
CA PRO A 96 -6.84 -2.50 8.40
C PRO A 96 -6.78 -1.76 7.05
N PRO A 97 -7.22 -2.37 5.94
CA PRO A 97 -7.11 -1.75 4.62
C PRO A 97 -8.05 -0.54 4.44
N ALA A 98 -8.97 -0.32 5.38
CA ALA A 98 -9.88 0.82 5.42
C ALA A 98 -10.54 1.09 4.05
N SER A 99 -10.65 2.34 3.62
CA SER A 99 -11.32 2.73 2.37
C SER A 99 -10.67 2.17 1.09
N THR A 100 -9.48 1.57 1.14
CA THR A 100 -8.83 1.00 -0.06
C THR A 100 -9.57 -0.23 -0.63
N VAL A 101 -10.40 -0.90 0.18
CA VAL A 101 -11.20 -2.06 -0.26
C VAL A 101 -12.44 -1.69 -1.07
N LYS A 102 -12.87 -0.42 -1.03
CA LYS A 102 -14.16 0.03 -1.60
C LYS A 102 -14.31 -0.29 -3.09
N PRO A 103 -13.32 -0.07 -3.98
CA PRO A 103 -13.45 -0.43 -5.39
C PRO A 103 -13.73 -1.92 -5.59
N TYR A 104 -13.04 -2.79 -4.84
CA TYR A 104 -13.25 -4.23 -4.90
C TYR A 104 -14.65 -4.62 -4.39
N MET A 105 -15.08 -4.03 -3.27
CA MET A 105 -16.44 -4.25 -2.76
C MET A 105 -17.52 -3.78 -3.75
N ALA A 106 -17.30 -2.66 -4.43
CA ALA A 106 -18.23 -2.14 -5.43
C ALA A 106 -18.35 -3.09 -6.64
N VAL A 107 -17.22 -3.61 -7.14
CA VAL A 107 -17.22 -4.62 -8.22
C VAL A 107 -17.95 -5.87 -7.78
N SER A 108 -17.69 -6.38 -6.57
CA SER A 108 -18.38 -7.55 -6.03
C SER A 108 -19.89 -7.33 -5.88
N ALA A 109 -20.31 -6.17 -5.38
CA ALA A 109 -21.73 -5.85 -5.20
C ALA A 109 -22.46 -5.69 -6.54
N LEU A 110 -21.81 -5.11 -7.56
CA LEU A 110 -22.32 -5.07 -8.93
C LEU A 110 -22.43 -6.47 -9.53
N SER A 111 -21.40 -7.31 -9.36
CA SER A 111 -21.38 -8.68 -9.87
C SER A 111 -22.41 -9.58 -9.19
N ALA A 112 -22.69 -9.36 -7.91
CA ALA A 112 -23.71 -10.08 -7.15
C ALA A 112 -25.14 -9.56 -7.42
N GLY A 113 -25.30 -8.49 -8.21
CA GLY A 113 -26.60 -7.88 -8.50
C GLY A 113 -27.25 -7.15 -7.32
N VAL A 114 -26.52 -6.94 -6.22
CA VAL A 114 -27.01 -6.21 -5.03
C VAL A 114 -27.17 -4.72 -5.34
N ILE A 115 -26.30 -4.19 -6.22
CA ILE A 115 -26.39 -2.82 -6.73
C ILE A 115 -26.30 -2.82 -8.26
N THR A 116 -26.78 -1.74 -8.87
CA THR A 116 -26.63 -1.44 -10.29
C THR A 116 -25.85 -0.14 -10.45
N ARG A 117 -25.43 0.18 -11.68
CA ARG A 117 -24.77 1.47 -11.99
C ARG A 117 -25.66 2.69 -11.67
N ASN A 118 -26.97 2.49 -11.56
CA ASN A 118 -27.96 3.54 -11.34
C ASN A 118 -28.49 3.56 -9.91
N THR A 119 -28.04 2.65 -9.04
CA THR A 119 -28.43 2.62 -7.64
C THR A 119 -27.87 3.87 -6.93
N SER A 120 -28.75 4.64 -6.30
CA SER A 120 -28.40 5.84 -5.55
C SER A 120 -29.11 5.82 -4.19
N LEU A 121 -28.40 6.27 -3.15
CA LEU A 121 -28.90 6.42 -1.79
C LEU A 121 -28.60 7.85 -1.33
N PHE A 122 -29.53 8.46 -0.61
CA PHE A 122 -29.26 9.71 0.11
C PHE A 122 -28.45 9.39 1.37
N ASP A 123 -27.32 10.06 1.55
CA ASP A 123 -26.43 9.91 2.71
C ASP A 123 -26.51 11.15 3.61
N PRO A 124 -27.10 11.05 4.81
CA PRO A 124 -27.15 12.15 5.78
C PRO A 124 -25.87 12.26 6.65
N GLY A 125 -24.79 11.57 6.31
CA GLY A 125 -23.55 11.47 7.09
C GLY A 125 -23.54 10.31 8.10
N TRP A 126 -24.54 9.44 8.04
CA TRP A 126 -24.64 8.22 8.83
C TRP A 126 -25.62 7.21 8.22
N TRP A 127 -25.41 5.94 8.50
CA TRP A 127 -26.29 4.85 8.12
C TRP A 127 -26.77 4.08 9.34
N GLN A 128 -28.07 3.78 9.43
CA GLN A 128 -28.65 3.02 10.53
C GLN A 128 -29.02 1.61 10.07
N LEU A 129 -28.64 0.62 10.88
CA LEU A 129 -28.98 -0.77 10.60
C LEU A 129 -30.50 -0.99 10.77
N PRO A 130 -31.23 -1.48 9.75
CA PRO A 130 -32.65 -1.76 9.88
C PRO A 130 -32.91 -2.73 11.04
N GLY A 131 -33.86 -2.39 11.93
CA GLY A 131 -34.16 -3.19 13.12
C GLY A 131 -33.23 -2.98 14.32
N SER A 132 -32.34 -1.98 14.28
CA SER A 132 -31.47 -1.59 15.39
C SER A 132 -31.37 -0.07 15.52
N GLU A 133 -31.10 0.44 16.72
CA GLU A 133 -30.77 1.86 16.96
C GLU A 133 -29.31 2.21 16.61
N LYS A 134 -28.50 1.20 16.23
CA LYS A 134 -27.07 1.39 15.96
C LYS A 134 -26.83 2.17 14.66
N ARG A 135 -26.07 3.27 14.77
CA ARG A 135 -25.66 4.13 13.66
C ARG A 135 -24.17 3.99 13.35
N TYR A 136 -23.87 3.93 12.06
CA TYR A 136 -22.53 3.92 11.49
C TYR A 136 -22.28 5.29 10.84
N ARG A 137 -21.25 6.01 11.29
CA ARG A 137 -20.97 7.37 10.81
C ARG A 137 -20.08 7.36 9.58
N ASP A 138 -20.35 8.29 8.66
CA ASP A 138 -19.39 8.61 7.61
C ASP A 138 -18.31 9.59 8.13
N TRP A 139 -17.23 9.73 7.37
CA TRP A 139 -16.19 10.71 7.66
C TRP A 139 -16.67 12.16 7.40
N GLU A 140 -17.62 12.37 6.47
CA GLU A 140 -18.27 13.66 6.24
C GLU A 140 -19.51 13.84 7.14
N LYS A 141 -19.49 14.87 8.00
CA LYS A 141 -20.55 15.12 8.99
C LYS A 141 -21.92 15.51 8.41
N MET A 142 -21.96 16.07 7.20
CA MET A 142 -23.20 16.53 6.54
C MET A 142 -23.54 15.70 5.29
N GLY A 143 -22.86 14.57 5.10
CA GLY A 143 -22.90 13.78 3.87
C GLY A 143 -22.38 14.55 2.64
N PRO A 144 -22.24 13.89 1.49
CA PRO A 144 -22.02 14.59 0.24
C PRO A 144 -23.20 15.53 -0.01
N ARG A 145 -22.94 16.81 -0.33
CA ARG A 145 -24.01 17.75 -0.73
C ARG A 145 -24.90 17.07 -1.77
N PRO A 146 -26.23 17.08 -1.62
CA PRO A 146 -27.10 16.46 -2.60
C PRO A 146 -26.84 17.10 -3.97
N PRO A 147 -26.86 16.33 -5.08
CA PRO A 147 -26.90 16.94 -6.40
C PRO A 147 -28.12 17.87 -6.42
N GLN A 148 -27.90 19.17 -6.65
CA GLN A 148 -28.96 20.19 -6.69
C GLN A 148 -30.06 19.74 -7.66
N ARG A 149 -31.22 19.36 -7.12
CA ARG A 149 -32.42 18.94 -7.87
C ARG A 149 -33.25 20.12 -8.38
N ASP A 150 -32.67 21.32 -8.48
CA ASP A 150 -33.43 22.56 -8.73
C ASP A 150 -33.21 23.19 -10.11
N GLN A 151 -32.76 22.44 -11.12
CA GLN A 151 -32.72 22.94 -12.51
C GLN A 151 -33.29 21.98 -13.57
N ILE A 152 -34.06 20.96 -13.18
CA ILE A 152 -34.66 20.01 -14.14
C ILE A 152 -36.19 20.09 -14.14
N ALA A 153 -36.72 21.31 -14.14
CA ALA A 153 -38.09 21.59 -14.55
C ALA A 153 -38.07 22.77 -15.52
N GLY A 154 -38.00 22.50 -16.83
CA GLY A 154 -38.37 23.49 -17.84
C GLY A 154 -37.41 23.79 -18.99
N LYS A 155 -36.32 23.04 -19.20
CA LYS A 155 -35.53 23.18 -20.45
C LYS A 155 -35.13 21.84 -21.03
N ASN A 156 -35.76 21.48 -22.15
CA ASN A 156 -35.29 20.45 -23.08
C ASN A 156 -33.92 20.86 -23.63
N LEU A 157 -32.85 20.47 -22.93
CA LEU A 157 -31.48 20.56 -23.41
C LEU A 157 -30.84 19.17 -23.28
N PRO A 158 -30.10 18.70 -24.30
CA PRO A 158 -29.42 17.41 -24.21
C PRO A 158 -28.37 17.51 -23.11
N ILE A 159 -28.52 16.70 -22.05
CA ILE A 159 -27.64 16.78 -20.88
C ILE A 159 -26.37 15.96 -21.19
N PRO A 160 -25.16 16.51 -21.00
CA PRO A 160 -23.93 15.93 -21.52
C PRO A 160 -23.53 14.66 -20.79
N SER A 161 -22.93 13.73 -21.51
CA SER A 161 -22.24 12.54 -21.00
C SER A 161 -21.06 12.91 -20.09
N SER A 162 -21.29 13.26 -18.83
CA SER A 162 -20.34 13.04 -17.73
C SER A 162 -20.94 13.47 -16.38
N THR A 163 -21.35 12.50 -15.57
CA THR A 163 -21.23 12.66 -14.12
C THR A 163 -20.07 11.76 -13.71
N ARG A 164 -18.87 12.36 -13.79
CA ARG A 164 -17.63 11.78 -13.27
C ARG A 164 -17.86 11.37 -11.82
N LEU A 165 -17.59 10.10 -11.51
CA LEU A 165 -17.17 9.70 -10.16
C LEU A 165 -16.07 10.70 -9.73
N PRO A 166 -16.07 11.21 -8.50
CA PRO A 166 -15.22 12.34 -8.11
C PRO A 166 -13.75 12.04 -8.39
N THR A 167 -13.28 12.56 -9.52
CA THR A 167 -11.87 12.68 -9.89
C THR A 167 -11.32 13.91 -9.17
N THR A 168 -10.99 13.75 -7.90
CA THR A 168 -10.00 14.60 -7.22
C THR A 168 -9.15 13.69 -6.35
N TRP A 169 -8.21 13.02 -7.01
CA TRP A 169 -6.94 12.61 -6.42
C TRP A 169 -5.96 13.75 -6.69
N GLY A 170 -5.36 14.32 -5.65
CA GLY A 170 -4.37 15.40 -5.82
C GLY A 170 -4.04 16.14 -4.53
N SER A 171 -2.84 15.84 -4.02
CA SER A 171 -2.08 16.51 -2.95
C SER A 171 -2.14 18.04 -2.94
N THR A 172 -1.98 18.66 -1.76
CA THR A 172 -0.85 19.55 -1.44
C THR A 172 -0.70 19.73 0.07
N ALA A 173 0.56 19.81 0.47
CA ALA A 173 1.13 19.89 1.80
C ALA A 173 0.90 21.24 2.53
N LEU A 174 1.16 21.20 3.86
CA LEU A 174 1.64 22.28 4.74
C LEU A 174 0.85 23.60 4.80
N ALA A 175 0.31 23.92 5.99
CA ALA A 175 0.69 25.10 6.78
C ALA A 175 -0.21 25.28 8.03
N ASN A 176 0.47 25.46 9.16
CA ASN A 176 0.13 26.27 10.35
C ASN A 176 -0.88 25.77 11.38
N GLY A 177 -0.41 25.76 12.63
CA GLY A 177 -1.22 25.78 13.86
C GLY A 177 -0.57 25.04 15.00
#